data_AF-A0A537DZF3-F1
#
_entry.id   AF-A0A537DZF3-F1
#
_cell.length_a   1.000
_cell.length_b   1.000
_cell.length_c   1.000
_cell.angle_alpha   90.00
_cell.angle_beta   90.00
_cell.angle_gamma   90.00
#
_symmetry.space_group_name_H-M   'P 1'
#
loop_
_entity.id
_entity.type
_entity.pdbx_description
1 polymer ?
#
loop_
_entity_poly.entity_id
_entity_poly.type
_entity_poly.pdbx_seq_one_letter_code
_entity_poly.pdbx_strand_id
1 'polypeptide(L)' 'AAIPGVSWSDHWAFRKHGYPAIMVTDTAFYRYPHYHLPSDTPEKLDYERMARVTLGLAAMLRELADEAR' A
#
# COMPACT_ATOMS: atom_id res chain seq x y z
N ALA A 1 18.40 -11.08 3.39
CA ALA A 1 17.36 -11.67 4.28
C ALA A 1 16.00 -11.18 3.82
N ALA A 2 14.96 -12.03 3.84
CA ALA A 2 13.59 -11.60 3.56
C ALA A 2 13.01 -10.89 4.80
N ILE A 3 12.33 -9.75 4.61
CA ILE A 3 11.57 -9.09 5.68
C ILE A 3 10.21 -9.82 5.75
N PRO A 4 9.83 -10.44 6.88
CA PRO A 4 8.55 -11.14 6.96
C PRO A 4 7.37 -10.20 6.65
N GLY A 5 6.35 -10.76 5.99
CA GLY A 5 5.12 -10.05 5.63
C GLY A 5 5.18 -8.99 4.52
N VAL A 6 6.36 -8.68 3.95
CA VAL A 6 6.45 -7.77 2.79
C VAL A 6 5.80 -8.31 1.51
N SER A 7 5.43 -9.59 1.50
CA SER A 7 4.75 -10.27 0.39
C SER A 7 3.32 -10.72 0.74
N TRP A 8 2.75 -10.27 1.86
CA TRP A 8 1.40 -10.69 2.30
C TRP A 8 0.29 -9.78 1.79
N SER A 9 0.40 -9.33 0.53
CA SER A 9 -0.66 -8.56 -0.14
C SER A 9 -0.63 -8.87 -1.64
N ASP A 10 -1.60 -8.32 -2.37
CA ASP A 10 -1.91 -8.74 -3.74
C ASP A 10 -0.76 -8.51 -4.74
N HIS A 11 0.12 -7.53 -4.48
CA HIS A 11 1.31 -7.26 -5.31
C HIS A 11 2.20 -8.49 -5.48
N TRP A 12 2.19 -9.42 -4.52
CA TRP A 12 2.93 -10.68 -4.63
C TRP A 12 2.47 -11.53 -5.81
N ALA A 13 1.15 -11.63 -6.05
CA ALA A 13 0.61 -12.43 -7.15
C ALA A 13 1.08 -11.89 -8.50
N PHE A 14 1.08 -10.57 -8.68
CA PHE A 14 1.60 -9.92 -9.88
C PHE A 14 3.09 -10.17 -10.07
N ARG A 15 3.90 -9.96 -9.03
CA ARG A 15 5.35 -10.24 -9.06
C ARG A 15 5.65 -11.70 -9.41
N LYS A 16 4.88 -12.65 -8.87
CA LYS A 16 5.03 -14.08 -9.16
C LYS A 16 4.89 -14.40 -10.65
N HIS A 17 4.10 -13.62 -11.38
CA HIS A 17 3.90 -13.77 -12.82
C HIS A 17 4.73 -12.79 -13.68
N GLY A 18 5.75 -12.15 -13.09
CA GLY A 18 6.67 -11.27 -13.84
C GLY A 18 6.15 -9.86 -14.12
N TYR A 19 5.00 -9.49 -13.57
CA TYR A 19 4.47 -8.13 -13.70
C TYR A 19 5.15 -7.20 -12.70
N PRO A 20 5.61 -6.00 -13.12
CA PRO A 20 6.06 -4.97 -12.18
C PRO A 20 4.92 -4.60 -11.22
N ALA A 21 5.18 -4.74 -9.93
CA ALA A 21 4.18 -4.48 -8.89
C ALA A 21 4.84 -3.89 -7.64
N ILE A 22 4.19 -2.88 -7.07
CA ILE A 22 4.60 -2.19 -5.85
C ILE A 22 3.41 -2.13 -4.87
N MET A 23 3.70 -2.26 -3.58
CA MET A 23 2.76 -2.00 -2.50
C MET A 23 3.31 -0.84 -1.68
N VAL A 24 2.47 0.16 -1.41
CA VAL A 24 2.74 1.23 -0.46
C VAL A 24 1.94 0.92 0.80
N THR A 25 2.64 0.68 1.91
CA THR A 25 2.01 0.32 3.18
C THR A 25 2.85 0.79 4.36
N ASP A 26 2.19 1.07 5.46
CA ASP A 26 2.80 1.24 6.77
C ASP A 26 3.01 -0.10 7.52
N THR A 27 2.77 -1.23 6.84
CA THR A 27 2.83 -2.57 7.42
C THR A 27 1.92 -2.73 8.64
N ALA A 28 0.64 -2.39 8.49
CA ALA A 28 -0.38 -2.36 9.54
C ALA A 28 -0.29 -3.49 10.59
N PHE A 29 -0.10 -4.75 10.19
CA PHE A 29 0.01 -5.87 11.13
C PHE A 29 1.21 -5.80 12.10
N TYR A 30 2.20 -4.94 11.84
CA TYR A 30 3.30 -4.64 12.78
C TYR A 30 3.03 -3.46 13.72
N ARG A 31 2.15 -2.52 13.34
CA ARG A 31 2.10 -1.17 13.96
C ARG A 31 0.71 -0.70 14.34
N TYR A 32 -0.34 -1.36 13.84
CA TYR A 32 -1.72 -0.96 14.04
C TYR A 32 -2.44 -1.97 14.95
N PRO A 33 -2.67 -1.63 16.24
CA PRO A 33 -3.25 -2.55 17.22
C PRO A 33 -4.66 -3.04 16.90
N HIS A 34 -5.36 -2.34 16.00
CA HIS A 34 -6.75 -2.64 15.64
C HIS A 34 -6.87 -3.50 14.37
N TYR A 35 -5.74 -3.91 13.78
CA TYR A 35 -5.72 -4.74 12.58
C TYR A 35 -6.54 -6.02 12.76
N HIS A 36 -7.51 -6.27 11.86
CA HIS A 36 -8.44 -7.40 11.92
C HIS A 36 -9.30 -7.49 13.19
N LEU A 37 -9.51 -6.38 13.90
CA LEU A 37 -10.40 -6.33 15.06
C LEU A 37 -11.66 -5.51 14.73
N PRO A 38 -12.80 -5.75 15.41
CA PRO A 38 -13.98 -4.89 15.30
C PRO A 38 -13.74 -3.43 15.73
N SER A 39 -12.62 -3.19 16.41
CA SER A 39 -12.18 -1.85 16.77
C SER A 39 -11.47 -1.12 15.64
N ASP A 40 -11.29 -1.71 14.46
CA ASP A 40 -10.83 -0.98 13.27
C ASP A 40 -11.93 -0.03 12.78
N THR A 41 -11.84 1.25 13.16
CA THR A 41 -12.90 2.24 12.91
C THR A 41 -12.33 3.53 12.30
N PRO A 42 -13.13 4.30 11.55
CA PRO A 42 -12.66 5.49 10.83
C PRO A 42 -11.97 6.55 11.69
N GLU A 43 -12.29 6.63 12.99
CA GLU A 43 -11.73 7.60 13.92
C GLU A 43 -10.24 7.34 14.22
N LYS A 44 -9.72 6.15 13.88
CA LYS A 44 -8.33 5.75 14.13
C LYS A 44 -7.41 6.04 12.95
N LEU A 45 -7.98 6.48 11.83
CA LEU A 45 -7.24 6.77 10.61
C LEU A 45 -6.54 8.12 10.70
N ASP A 46 -5.29 8.16 10.24
CA ASP A 46 -4.56 9.40 9.99
C ASP A 46 -4.88 9.90 8.57
N TYR A 47 -5.93 10.71 8.47
CA TYR A 47 -6.40 11.22 7.19
C TYR A 47 -5.38 12.12 6.46
N GLU A 48 -4.52 12.83 7.18
CA GLU A 48 -3.49 13.65 6.56
C GLU A 48 -2.43 12.80 5.86
N ARG A 49 -1.94 11.74 6.53
CA ARG A 49 -1.02 10.78 5.92
C ARG A 49 -1.70 10.02 4.77
N MET A 50 -2.95 9.61 4.93
CA MET A 50 -3.70 8.95 3.85
C MET A 50 -3.83 9.85 2.62
N ALA A 51 -4.19 11.13 2.80
CA ALA A 51 -4.30 12.07 1.69
C ALA A 51 -2.96 12.24 0.94
N ARG A 52 -1.84 12.32 1.67
CA ARG A 52 -0.50 12.37 1.06
C ARG A 52 -0.20 11.14 0.20
N VAL A 53 -0.53 9.94 0.68
CA VAL A 53 -0.35 8.69 -0.08
C VAL A 53 -1.22 8.71 -1.34
N THR A 54 -2.49 9.08 -1.23
CA THR A 54 -3.40 9.15 -2.39
C THR A 54 -2.93 10.17 -3.44
N LEU A 55 -2.50 11.36 -3.01
CA LEU A 55 -1.97 12.38 -3.93
C LEU A 55 -0.67 11.92 -4.61
N GLY A 56 0.24 11.29 -3.88
CA GLY A 56 1.48 10.73 -4.43
C GLY A 56 1.21 9.63 -5.46
N LEU A 57 0.29 8.70 -5.17
CA LEU A 57 -0.11 7.66 -6.11
C LEU A 57 -0.75 8.26 -7.38
N ALA A 58 -1.59 9.28 -7.23
CA ALA A 58 -2.20 9.96 -8.37
C ALA A 58 -1.15 10.65 -9.26
N ALA A 59 -0.12 11.27 -8.68
CA ALA A 59 0.98 11.87 -9.43
C ALA A 59 1.80 10.81 -10.18
N MET A 60 2.21 9.74 -9.49
CA MET A 60 2.93 8.62 -10.10
C MET A 60 2.16 7.98 -11.26
N LEU A 61 0.84 7.77 -11.11
CA LEU A 61 0.01 7.19 -12.17
C LEU A 61 -0.09 8.09 -13.40
N ARG A 62 -0.11 9.42 -13.23
CA ARG A 62 -0.09 10.37 -14.35
C ARG A 62 1.22 10.29 -15.11
N GLU A 63 2.34 10.30 -14.39
CA GLU A 63 3.68 10.18 -14.98
C GLU A 63 3.83 8.87 -15.77
N LEU A 64 3.44 7.73 -15.19
CA LEU A 64 3.47 6.44 -15.88
C LEU A 64 2.56 6.39 -17.11
N ALA A 65 1.39 7.04 -17.06
CA ALA A 65 0.47 7.10 -18.19
C ALA A 65 0.99 7.99 -19.32
N ASP A 66 1.74 9.04 -18.98
CA ASP A 66 2.35 9.94 -19.96
C ASP A 66 3.65 9.35 -20.55
N GLU A 67 4.45 8.60 -19.78
CA GLU A 67 5.60 7.83 -20.29
C GLU A 67 5.19 6.69 -21.25
N ALA A 68 3.96 6.20 -21.12
CA ALA A 68 3.41 5.16 -21.98
C ALA A 68 2.87 5.68 -23.33
N ARG A 69 2.97 7.00 -23.59
CA ARG A 69 2.75 7.61 -24.91
C ARG A 69 4.05 7.72 -25.70
#